data_AF-A0A3S0U6W3-F1
#
_entry.id   AF-A0A3S0U6W3-F1
#
_cell.length_a   1.000
_cell.length_b   1.000
_cell.length_c   1.000
_cell.angle_alpha   90.00
_cell.angle_beta   90.00
_cell.angle_gamma   90.00
#
_symmetry.space_group_name_H-M   'P 1'
#
loop_
_entity.id
_entity.type
_entity.pdbx_description
1 polymer ?
#
loop_
_entity_poly.entity_id
_entity_poly.type
_entity_poly.pdbx_seq_one_letter_code
_entity_poly.pdbx_strand_id
1 'polypeptide(L)'
;LVLGADVGLIVGLIATHLAPHSAPAPAALALIGMAAFFTASVQAPVTGLILATELTGSANQLPPMLGACATALLVAVALGSRPIYDLLTDRAAATTAAP
;
A
#
# COMPACT_ATOMS: atom_id res chain seq x y z
N LEU A 1 -4.83 -5.04 3.37
CA LEU A 1 -3.82 -5.83 2.64
C LEU A 1 -4.45 -6.50 1.41
N VAL A 2 -5.46 -7.37 1.58
CA VAL A 2 -6.20 -8.01 0.47
C VAL A 2 -6.68 -7.01 -0.59
N LEU A 3 -7.37 -5.93 -0.19
CA LEU A 3 -7.82 -4.89 -1.12
C LEU A 3 -6.69 -4.28 -1.96
N GLY A 4 -5.54 -4.00 -1.34
CA GLY A 4 -4.37 -3.49 -2.06
C GLY A 4 -3.78 -4.52 -3.01
N ALA A 5 -3.76 -5.80 -2.61
CA ALA A 5 -3.31 -6.90 -3.45
C ALA A 5 -4.23 -7.11 -4.65
N ASP A 6 -5.54 -7.09 -4.46
CA ASP A 6 -6.52 -7.26 -5.54
C ASP A 6 -6.47 -6.08 -6.51
N VAL A 7 -6.37 -4.83 -6.03
CA VAL A 7 -6.19 -3.66 -6.90
C VAL A 7 -4.88 -3.77 -7.68
N GLY A 8 -3.78 -4.15 -7.02
CA GLY A 8 -2.50 -4.39 -7.69
C GLY A 8 -2.59 -5.49 -8.74
N LEU A 9 -3.30 -6.58 -8.44
CA LEU A 9 -3.53 -7.68 -9.38
C LEU A 9 -4.32 -7.21 -10.60
N ILE A 10 -5.40 -6.46 -10.40
CA ILE A 10 -6.20 -5.89 -11.49
C ILE A 10 -5.32 -5.01 -12.38
N VAL A 11 -4.48 -4.15 -11.80
CA VAL A 11 -3.52 -3.34 -12.56
C VAL A 11 -2.54 -4.22 -13.33
N GLY A 12 -2.02 -5.29 -12.71
CA GLY A 12 -1.13 -6.25 -13.37
C GLY A 12 -1.81 -6.96 -14.55
N LEU A 13 -3.05 -7.40 -14.40
CA LEU A 13 -3.83 -8.04 -15.46
C LEU A 13 -4.08 -7.07 -16.63
N ILE A 14 -4.49 -5.82 -16.33
CA ILE A 14 -4.65 -4.78 -17.35
C ILE A 14 -3.30 -4.52 -18.07
N ALA A 15 -2.20 -4.45 -17.33
CA ALA A 15 -0.86 -4.26 -17.91
C ALA A 15 -0.49 -5.42 -18.86
N THR A 16 -0.80 -6.68 -18.50
CA THR A 16 -0.54 -7.83 -19.40
C THR A 16 -1.36 -7.79 -20.68
N HIS A 17 -2.56 -7.20 -20.67
CA HIS A 17 -3.36 -7.02 -21.87
C HIS A 17 -2.85 -5.89 -22.77
N LEU A 18 -2.36 -4.79 -22.18
CA LEU A 18 -1.88 -3.63 -22.93
C LEU A 18 -0.46 -3.81 -23.50
N ALA A 19 0.41 -4.49 -22.75
CA ALA A 19 1.81 -4.67 -23.14
C ALA A 19 2.31 -6.10 -22.81
N PRO A 20 1.86 -7.13 -23.55
CA PRO A 20 2.11 -8.54 -23.22
C PRO A 20 3.58 -8.92 -23.08
N HIS A 21 4.46 -8.24 -23.82
CA HIS A 21 5.89 -8.56 -23.90
C HIS A 21 6.75 -7.81 -22.87
N SER A 22 6.20 -6.82 -22.18
CA SER A 22 6.95 -5.99 -21.21
C SER A 22 6.23 -5.83 -19.87
N ALA A 23 5.05 -6.42 -19.72
CA ALA A 23 4.29 -6.35 -18.48
C ALA A 23 5.01 -7.12 -17.37
N PRO A 24 5.13 -6.55 -16.16
CA PRO A 24 5.62 -7.30 -15.01
C PRO A 24 4.61 -8.38 -14.62
N ALA A 25 5.08 -9.41 -13.91
CA ALA A 25 4.22 -10.50 -13.48
C ALA A 25 3.04 -9.97 -12.63
N PRO A 26 1.78 -10.37 -12.89
CA PRO A 26 0.62 -9.86 -12.14
C PRO A 26 0.73 -10.05 -10.63
N ALA A 27 1.33 -11.17 -10.20
CA ALA A 27 1.63 -11.42 -8.79
C ALA A 27 2.57 -10.37 -8.19
N ALA A 28 3.57 -9.89 -8.93
CA ALA A 28 4.46 -8.83 -8.46
C ALA A 28 3.70 -7.51 -8.24
N LEU A 29 2.78 -7.15 -9.15
CA LEU A 29 1.93 -5.97 -9.00
C LEU A 29 0.97 -6.09 -7.82
N ALA A 30 0.46 -7.29 -7.54
CA ALA A 30 -0.33 -7.56 -6.34
C ALA A 30 0.48 -7.28 -5.06
N LEU A 31 1.73 -7.74 -4.98
CA LEU A 31 2.62 -7.45 -3.84
C LEU A 31 2.88 -5.95 -3.68
N ILE A 32 3.13 -5.26 -4.79
CA ILE A 32 3.37 -3.82 -4.81
C ILE A 32 2.12 -3.05 -4.34
N GLY A 33 0.93 -3.41 -4.84
CA GLY A 33 -0.33 -2.82 -4.42
C GLY A 33 -0.64 -3.06 -2.94
N MET A 34 -0.33 -4.24 -2.43
CA MET A 34 -0.49 -4.57 -1.02
C MET A 34 0.31 -3.63 -0.10
N ALA A 35 1.60 -3.42 -0.41
CA ALA A 35 2.48 -2.54 0.36
C ALA A 35 2.09 -1.05 0.23
N ALA A 36 1.76 -0.62 -1.00
CA ALA A 36 1.38 0.77 -1.28
C ALA A 36 0.06 1.15 -0.58
N PHE A 37 -0.95 0.28 -0.60
CA PHE A 37 -2.23 0.51 0.08
C PHE A 37 -2.06 0.65 1.60
N PHE A 38 -1.25 -0.21 2.20
CA PHE A 38 -0.94 -0.12 3.63
C PHE A 38 -0.26 1.23 3.93
N THR A 39 0.75 1.58 3.14
CA THR A 39 1.48 2.85 3.28
C THR A 39 0.58 4.07 3.17
N ALA A 40 -0.35 4.12 2.21
CA ALA A 40 -1.29 5.24 2.10
C ALA A 40 -2.19 5.39 3.33
N SER A 41 -2.59 4.26 3.94
CA SER A 41 -3.53 4.24 5.07
C SER A 41 -2.86 4.62 6.39
N VAL A 42 -1.69 4.06 6.67
CA VAL A 42 -0.98 4.23 7.95
C VAL A 42 0.16 5.24 7.90
N GLN A 43 0.55 5.68 6.70
CA GLN A 43 1.67 6.59 6.44
C GLN A 43 3.03 6.10 6.99
N ALA A 44 3.21 4.77 7.04
CA ALA A 44 4.43 4.10 7.51
C ALA A 44 5.03 3.22 6.38
N PRO A 45 5.83 3.80 5.47
CA PRO A 45 6.29 3.12 4.25
C PRO A 45 7.22 1.93 4.52
N VAL A 46 8.18 2.09 5.44
CA VAL A 46 9.15 1.02 5.77
C VAL A 46 8.45 -0.16 6.43
N THR A 47 7.50 0.10 7.33
CA THR A 47 6.71 -0.96 7.98
C THR A 47 5.87 -1.72 6.96
N GLY A 48 5.20 -1.01 6.03
CA GLY A 48 4.43 -1.65 4.97
C GLY A 48 5.28 -2.54 4.06
N LEU A 49 6.48 -2.08 3.71
CA LEU A 49 7.44 -2.83 2.93
C LEU A 49 7.87 -4.12 3.63
N ILE A 50 8.29 -4.03 4.90
CA ILE A 50 8.74 -5.18 5.69
C ILE A 50 7.61 -6.19 5.87
N LEU A 51 6.40 -5.74 6.21
CA LEU A 51 5.24 -6.62 6.34
C LEU A 51 4.93 -7.35 5.02
N ALA A 52 5.00 -6.64 3.90
CA ALA A 52 4.77 -7.25 2.59
C ALA A 52 5.82 -8.32 2.26
N THR A 53 7.09 -8.07 2.56
CA THR A 53 8.16 -9.06 2.34
C THR A 53 8.06 -10.25 3.26
N GLU A 54 7.79 -10.04 4.55
CA GLU A 54 7.71 -11.14 5.52
C GLU A 54 6.55 -12.10 5.21
N LEU A 55 5.39 -11.56 4.83
CA LEU A 55 4.21 -12.38 4.51
C LEU A 55 4.34 -13.17 3.20
N THR A 56 5.23 -12.76 2.30
CA THR A 56 5.30 -13.32 0.94
C THR A 56 6.63 -13.99 0.62
N GLY A 57 7.64 -13.82 1.48
CA GLY A 57 8.99 -14.34 1.30
C GLY A 57 9.73 -13.78 0.09
N SER A 58 9.21 -12.73 -0.57
CA SER A 58 9.74 -12.24 -1.84
C SER A 58 10.47 -10.90 -1.70
N ALA A 59 11.79 -10.96 -1.53
CA ALA A 59 12.65 -9.77 -1.45
C ALA A 59 12.94 -9.13 -2.82
N ASN A 60 12.68 -9.84 -3.92
CA ASN A 60 13.00 -9.36 -5.28
C ASN A 60 12.18 -8.12 -5.68
N GLN A 61 11.04 -7.89 -5.03
CA GLN A 61 10.17 -6.74 -5.29
C GLN A 61 10.44 -5.54 -4.35
N LEU A 62 11.50 -5.59 -3.53
CA LEU A 62 11.84 -4.50 -2.60
C LEU A 62 11.97 -3.11 -3.28
N PRO A 63 12.76 -2.96 -4.36
CA PRO A 63 12.88 -1.66 -5.03
C PRO A 63 11.55 -1.12 -5.61
N PRO A 64 10.75 -1.89 -6.38
CA PRO A 64 9.50 -1.37 -6.92
C PRO A 64 8.44 -1.14 -5.82
N MET A 65 8.40 -1.96 -4.76
CA MET A 65 7.53 -1.69 -3.62
C MET A 65 7.90 -0.39 -2.92
N LEU A 66 9.19 -0.11 -2.70
CA LEU A 66 9.63 1.17 -2.12
C LEU A 66 9.17 2.37 -2.95
N GLY A 67 9.33 2.30 -4.28
CA GLY A 67 8.83 3.35 -5.18
C GLY A 67 7.31 3.54 -5.09
N ALA A 68 6.55 2.44 -5.05
CA ALA A 68 5.10 2.50 -4.90
C ALA A 68 4.66 3.03 -3.52
N CYS A 69 5.34 2.63 -2.44
CA CYS A 69 5.09 3.15 -1.10
C CYS A 69 5.40 4.66 -1.02
N ALA A 70 6.51 5.11 -1.60
CA ALA A 70 6.88 6.52 -1.63
C ALA A 70 5.86 7.36 -2.42
N THR A 71 5.42 6.88 -3.59
CA THR A 71 4.38 7.56 -4.39
C THR A 71 3.04 7.56 -3.67
N ALA A 72 2.64 6.46 -3.04
CA ALA A 72 1.41 6.38 -2.25
C ALA A 72 1.42 7.34 -1.05
N LEU A 73 2.56 7.43 -0.34
CA LEU A 73 2.75 8.39 0.75
C LEU A 73 2.67 9.84 0.25
N LEU A 74 3.34 10.14 -0.85
CA LEU A 74 3.31 11.47 -1.46
C LEU A 74 1.89 11.87 -1.85
N VAL A 75 1.12 10.96 -2.46
CA VAL A 75 -0.29 11.19 -2.79
C VAL A 75 -1.13 11.41 -1.53
N ALA A 76 -0.95 10.61 -0.49
CA ALA A 76 -1.67 10.77 0.78
C ALA A 76 -1.41 12.14 1.41
N VAL A 77 -0.15 12.57 1.43
CA VAL A 77 0.26 13.89 1.95
C VAL A 77 -0.28 15.02 1.06
N ALA A 78 -0.19 14.88 -0.26
CA ALA A 78 -0.71 15.88 -1.21
C ALA A 78 -2.23 16.08 -1.10
N LEU A 79 -2.97 15.02 -0.76
CA LEU A 79 -4.41 15.07 -0.51
C LEU A 79 -4.76 15.53 0.92
N GLY A 80 -3.78 15.83 1.77
CA GLY A 80 -4.01 16.25 3.16
C GLY A 80 -4.57 15.13 4.05
N SER A 81 -4.35 13.87 3.70
CA SER A 81 -4.80 12.73 4.48
C SER A 81 -3.99 12.62 5.78
N ARG A 82 -4.66 12.28 6.89
CA ARG A 82 -4.00 11.97 8.17
C ARG A 82 -3.85 10.45 8.35
N PRO A 83 -2.80 9.98 9.05
CA PRO A 83 -2.66 8.56 9.36
C PRO A 83 -3.91 8.02 10.09
N ILE A 84 -4.35 6.82 9.73
CA ILE A 84 -5.56 6.22 10.32
C ILE A 84 -5.44 6.08 11.85
N TYR A 85 -4.25 5.77 12.37
CA TYR A 85 -4.05 5.58 13.79
C TYR A 85 -4.18 6.88 14.59
N ASP A 86 -3.79 8.02 14.02
CA ASP A 86 -4.02 9.33 14.65
C ASP A 86 -5.51 9.64 14.73
N LEU A 87 -6.25 9.38 13.64
CA LEU A 87 -7.70 9.60 13.60
C LEU A 87 -8.46 8.72 14.60
N LEU A 88 -8.04 7.47 14.76
CA LEU A 88 -8.63 6.57 15.75
C LEU A 88 -8.32 7.02 17.18
N THR A 89 -7.11 7.53 17.41
CA THR A 89 -6.71 8.08 18.72
C THR A 89 -7.55 9.30 19.09
N ASP A 90 -7.73 10.24 18.15
CA ASP A 90 -8.57 11.43 18.37
C ASP A 90 -10.03 11.05 18.68
N ARG A 91 -10.58 10.05 17.96
CA ARG A 91 -11.96 9.56 18.17
C ARG A 91 -12.13 8.87 19.53
N ALA A 92 -11.15 8.08 19.95
CA ALA A 92 -11.18 7.42 21.26
C ALA A 92 -11.14 8.43 22.41
N ALA A 93 -10.32 9.47 22.29
CA ALA A 93 -10.26 10.57 23.25
C ALA A 93 -11.59 11.32 23.35
N ALA A 94 -12.22 11.64 22.21
CA ALA A 94 -13.53 12.30 22.17
C ALA A 94 -14.66 11.46 22.79
N THR A 95 -14.61 10.13 22.59
CA THR A 95 -15.63 9.22 23.15
C THR A 95 -15.53 9.13 24.68
N THR A 96 -14.31 9.12 25.22
CA THR A 96 -14.08 9.05 26.68
C THR A 96 -14.47 10.35 27.39
N ALA A 97 -14.49 11.48 26.67
CA ALA A 97 -14.87 12.80 27.20
C ALA A 97 -16.37 13.09 27.12
N ALA A 98 -17.18 12.23 26.48
CA ALA A 98 -18.64 12.36 26.46
C ALA A 98 -19.23 11.96 27.82
N PRO A 99 -20.18 12.74 28.38
CA PRO A 99 -20.73 12.54 29.73
C PRO A 99 -21.56 11.26 29.88
#